data_AF-F4RA81-F1
#
_entry.id   AF-F4RA81-F1
#
_cell.length_a   1.000
_cell.length_b   1.000
_cell.length_c   1.000
_cell.angle_alpha   90.00
_cell.angle_beta   90.00
_cell.angle_gamma   90.00
#
_symmetry.space_group_name_H-M   'P 1'
#
loop_
_entity.id
_entity.type
_entity.pdbx_description
1 polymer ?
#
loop_
_entity_poly.entity_id
_entity_poly.type
_entity_poly.pdbx_seq_one_letter_code
_entity_poly.pdbx_strand_id
1 'polypeptide(L)'
;MSALISMMYESKIWNYTALPVLLIQASMLHPHYESNEMYRTIRFMLAPIIIYLTISSQHDRMFKPLEDFVHMNYALVAIPSFHVIAITLQYAYQRGPVLLNDLGKKKRSQDYNQSENSLISDESESADTTCSESTEVIKTPLKLNHNQLLQKSKYIIKSKRRLLVDSPSPSWGEIVKFSSNLITSPRGLQYVWAPPSYVCSRAPKKSIAKFVWEQTSWLILNQIGLIIEAAFAVPATQHPSGPHGYMTEVLGIPDSSLLQICSDYIGLAFYGSIGYHALTIAAACINLIELLWYTLASRLLPDEFAPAPFDTTLYPHLFNYPNFKTSITEFWSRGWHCVFRTNFVFLGSEPFGRIAKPFGPRAVRLASMMGAMLISGLMHEWGTIFVANRIDWNFEATRFFLMMGVGVAIESILKTTLGFKFSGVLGNIWVFSWFGFWGNPFMKVWLDRGVGSSGITCPCEITDWPLARFLVPLGPLLPDSVFKHVTF
;
A
#
# COMPACT_ATOMS: atom_id res chain seq x y z
N MET A 1 -27.36 13.64 -26.04
CA MET A 1 -26.21 12.73 -25.82
C MET A 1 -24.92 13.29 -26.41
N SER A 2 -24.84 13.61 -27.71
CA SER A 2 -23.62 14.19 -28.34
C SER A 2 -23.13 15.49 -27.69
N ALA A 3 -24.02 16.44 -27.38
CA ALA A 3 -23.65 17.71 -26.74
C ALA A 3 -23.14 17.52 -25.29
N LEU A 4 -23.70 16.56 -24.55
CA LEU A 4 -23.25 16.21 -23.20
C LEU A 4 -21.85 15.57 -23.24
N ILE A 5 -21.61 14.69 -24.23
CA ILE A 5 -20.30 14.06 -24.45
C ILE A 5 -19.25 15.13 -24.82
N SER A 6 -19.59 16.09 -25.69
CA SER A 6 -18.70 17.21 -26.04
C SER A 6 -18.37 18.08 -24.83
N MET A 7 -19.38 18.44 -24.02
CA MET A 7 -19.20 19.23 -22.80
C MET A 7 -18.36 18.49 -21.73
N MET A 8 -18.54 17.17 -21.59
CA MET A 8 -17.71 16.36 -20.70
C MET A 8 -16.26 16.24 -21.18
N TYR A 9 -16.06 16.19 -22.50
CA TYR A 9 -14.74 16.15 -23.13
C TYR A 9 -13.98 17.47 -22.92
N GLU A 10 -14.63 18.61 -23.17
CA GLU A 10 -14.05 19.95 -22.97
C GLU A 10 -13.74 20.26 -21.50
N SER A 11 -14.58 19.79 -20.56
CA SER A 11 -14.40 20.02 -19.13
C SER A 11 -13.31 19.17 -18.47
N LYS A 12 -12.63 18.29 -19.21
CA LYS A 12 -11.69 17.26 -18.69
C LYS A 12 -12.32 16.27 -17.69
N ILE A 13 -13.61 16.41 -17.36
CA ILE A 13 -14.38 15.50 -16.51
C ILE A 13 -14.42 14.10 -17.15
N TRP A 14 -14.42 14.04 -18.49
CA TRP A 14 -14.33 12.80 -19.24
C TRP A 14 -13.15 11.91 -18.78
N ASN A 15 -12.03 12.52 -18.38
CA ASN A 15 -10.83 11.81 -17.98
C ASN A 15 -10.99 11.05 -16.65
N TYR A 16 -12.07 11.29 -15.91
CA TYR A 16 -12.37 10.63 -14.63
C TYR A 16 -13.61 9.72 -14.71
N THR A 17 -14.15 9.48 -15.90
CA THR A 17 -15.34 8.64 -16.12
C THR A 17 -15.20 7.19 -15.68
N ALA A 18 -13.97 6.68 -15.54
CA ALA A 18 -13.72 5.36 -14.97
C ALA A 18 -14.24 5.23 -13.52
N LEU A 19 -14.18 6.32 -12.71
CA LEU A 19 -14.59 6.30 -11.31
C LEU A 19 -16.10 6.08 -11.08
N PRO A 20 -17.02 6.81 -11.74
CA PRO A 20 -18.45 6.53 -11.59
C PRO A 20 -18.83 5.13 -12.09
N VAL A 21 -18.19 4.64 -13.16
CA VAL A 21 -18.44 3.26 -13.64
C VAL A 21 -17.89 2.22 -12.65
N LEU A 22 -16.74 2.47 -12.03
CA LEU A 22 -16.21 1.65 -10.94
C LEU A 22 -17.14 1.65 -9.72
N LEU A 23 -17.72 2.79 -9.34
CA LEU A 23 -18.71 2.87 -8.27
C LEU A 23 -19.97 2.03 -8.57
N ILE A 24 -20.42 2.01 -9.83
CA ILE A 24 -21.51 1.13 -10.28
C ILE A 24 -21.09 -0.35 -10.20
N GLN A 25 -19.86 -0.69 -10.58
CA GLN A 25 -19.35 -2.05 -10.42
C GLN A 25 -19.26 -2.46 -8.94
N ALA A 26 -18.86 -1.53 -8.07
CA ALA A 26 -18.76 -1.70 -6.62
C ALA A 26 -20.13 -1.83 -5.95
N SER A 27 -21.17 -1.12 -6.41
CA SER A 27 -22.51 -1.23 -5.82
C SER A 27 -23.09 -2.64 -5.93
N MET A 28 -22.77 -3.35 -7.00
CA MET A 28 -23.20 -4.73 -7.24
C MET A 28 -22.51 -5.76 -6.32
N LEU A 29 -21.51 -5.33 -5.52
CA LEU A 29 -20.92 -6.11 -4.42
C LEU A 29 -21.68 -5.97 -3.10
N HIS A 30 -22.75 -5.17 -3.06
CA HIS A 30 -23.59 -5.03 -1.88
C HIS A 30 -24.13 -6.40 -1.41
N PRO A 31 -24.26 -6.67 -0.10
CA PRO A 31 -24.75 -7.96 0.42
C PRO A 31 -26.10 -8.41 -0.14
N HIS A 32 -26.94 -7.47 -0.58
CA HIS A 32 -28.21 -7.77 -1.25
C HIS A 32 -28.02 -8.31 -2.68
N TYR A 33 -27.02 -7.82 -3.43
CA TYR A 33 -26.77 -8.19 -4.83
C TYR A 33 -25.71 -9.28 -5.02
N GLU A 34 -24.79 -9.46 -4.06
CA GLU A 34 -23.59 -10.32 -4.20
C GLU A 34 -23.88 -11.79 -4.51
N SER A 35 -25.08 -12.27 -4.19
CA SER A 35 -25.51 -13.66 -4.38
C SER A 35 -26.12 -13.94 -5.75
N ASN A 36 -26.53 -12.89 -6.48
CA ASN A 36 -27.24 -12.99 -7.74
C ASN A 36 -26.24 -13.04 -8.92
N GLU A 37 -26.41 -14.04 -9.78
CA GLU A 37 -25.50 -14.30 -10.90
C GLU A 37 -25.56 -13.22 -11.98
N MET A 38 -26.71 -12.56 -12.17
CA MET A 38 -26.86 -11.47 -13.13
C MET A 38 -25.94 -10.31 -12.79
N TYR A 39 -25.95 -9.82 -11.54
CA TYR A 39 -25.05 -8.74 -11.11
C TYR A 39 -23.59 -9.15 -11.17
N ARG A 40 -23.27 -10.44 -10.96
CA ARG A 40 -21.91 -10.96 -11.19
C ARG A 40 -21.51 -10.85 -12.66
N THR A 41 -22.37 -11.22 -13.60
CA THR A 41 -22.12 -11.09 -15.03
C THR A 41 -21.97 -9.63 -15.44
N ILE A 42 -22.81 -8.73 -14.93
CA ILE A 42 -22.72 -7.29 -15.23
C ILE A 42 -21.38 -6.73 -14.73
N ARG A 43 -20.98 -7.05 -13.48
CA ARG A 43 -19.66 -6.63 -12.95
C ARG A 43 -18.50 -7.09 -13.83
N PHE A 44 -18.58 -8.31 -14.35
CA PHE A 44 -17.59 -8.87 -15.26
C PHE A 44 -17.56 -8.09 -16.59
N MET A 45 -18.73 -7.79 -17.17
CA MET A 45 -18.83 -7.03 -18.43
C MET A 45 -18.40 -5.56 -18.30
N LEU A 46 -18.54 -4.96 -17.11
CA LEU A 46 -18.06 -3.60 -16.84
C LEU A 46 -16.53 -3.51 -16.76
N ALA A 47 -15.83 -4.60 -16.45
CA ALA A 47 -14.38 -4.60 -16.27
C ALA A 47 -13.59 -4.11 -17.50
N PRO A 48 -13.79 -4.63 -18.73
CA PRO A 48 -13.07 -4.12 -19.90
C PRO A 48 -13.37 -2.64 -20.18
N ILE A 49 -14.58 -2.16 -19.89
CA ILE A 49 -14.96 -0.75 -20.07
C ILE A 49 -14.17 0.12 -19.09
N ILE A 50 -14.15 -0.23 -17.80
CA ILE A 50 -13.42 0.54 -16.79
C ILE A 50 -11.91 0.55 -17.11
N ILE A 51 -11.34 -0.60 -17.46
CA ILE A 51 -9.92 -0.72 -17.82
C ILE A 51 -9.60 0.16 -19.02
N TYR A 52 -10.43 0.11 -20.08
CA TYR A 52 -10.25 0.97 -21.25
C TYR A 52 -10.28 2.45 -20.86
N LEU A 53 -11.32 2.89 -20.14
CA LEU A 53 -11.45 4.29 -19.71
C LEU A 53 -10.27 4.73 -18.84
N THR A 54 -9.80 3.88 -17.92
CA THR A 54 -8.66 4.18 -17.05
C THR A 54 -7.37 4.37 -17.85
N ILE A 55 -7.09 3.49 -18.81
CA ILE A 55 -5.86 3.54 -19.63
C ILE A 55 -5.93 4.69 -20.63
N SER A 56 -7.04 4.82 -21.36
CA SER A 56 -7.16 5.79 -22.45
C SER A 56 -7.06 7.24 -21.98
N SER A 57 -7.50 7.53 -20.76
CA SER A 57 -7.48 8.89 -20.19
C SER A 57 -6.28 9.16 -19.27
N GLN A 58 -5.39 8.19 -19.06
CA GLN A 58 -4.28 8.34 -18.12
C GLN A 58 -3.36 9.50 -18.49
N HIS A 59 -3.00 9.62 -19.77
CA HIS A 59 -2.10 10.68 -20.23
C HIS A 59 -2.73 12.08 -20.11
N ASP A 60 -4.06 12.17 -20.25
CA ASP A 60 -4.80 13.43 -20.14
C ASP A 60 -5.06 13.87 -18.69
N ARG A 61 -4.97 12.94 -17.73
CA ARG A 61 -5.00 13.24 -16.29
C ARG A 61 -3.66 13.73 -15.74
N MET A 62 -2.57 13.58 -16.49
CA MET A 62 -1.24 13.96 -16.01
C MET A 62 -1.05 15.46 -16.02
N PHE A 63 -0.41 15.96 -14.95
CA PHE A 63 0.12 17.31 -14.88
C PHE A 63 1.21 17.49 -15.93
N LYS A 64 1.20 18.65 -16.60
CA LYS A 64 2.12 19.00 -17.70
C LYS A 64 2.90 20.27 -17.32
N PRO A 65 4.17 20.42 -17.77
CA PRO A 65 4.93 19.46 -18.58
C PRO A 65 5.34 18.19 -17.79
N LEU A 66 5.57 17.06 -18.46
CA LEU A 66 5.72 15.77 -17.74
C LEU A 66 6.99 15.72 -16.89
N GLU A 67 8.07 16.27 -17.44
CA GLU A 67 9.40 16.40 -16.86
C GLU A 67 9.40 17.15 -15.53
N ASP A 68 8.49 18.11 -15.32
CA ASP A 68 8.40 18.87 -14.07
C ASP A 68 7.57 18.14 -13.00
N PHE A 69 6.64 17.29 -13.43
CA PHE A 69 5.63 16.70 -12.54
C PHE A 69 5.79 15.18 -12.38
N VAL A 70 6.97 14.61 -12.61
CA VAL A 70 7.23 13.16 -12.51
C VAL A 70 6.75 12.59 -11.18
N HIS A 71 7.15 13.19 -10.05
CA HIS A 71 6.78 12.73 -8.70
C HIS A 71 5.26 12.73 -8.48
N MET A 72 4.59 13.83 -8.87
CA MET A 72 3.15 13.99 -8.70
C MET A 72 2.37 13.05 -9.63
N ASN A 73 2.75 12.97 -10.91
CA ASN A 73 2.11 12.07 -11.87
C ASN A 73 2.28 10.61 -11.47
N TYR A 74 3.43 10.24 -10.91
CA TYR A 74 3.69 8.90 -10.44
C TYR A 74 2.71 8.52 -9.32
N ALA A 75 2.66 9.34 -8.26
CA ALA A 75 1.89 9.07 -7.06
C ALA A 75 0.37 9.30 -7.22
N LEU A 76 -0.05 10.33 -7.96
CA LEU A 76 -1.45 10.77 -8.03
C LEU A 76 -2.19 10.26 -9.26
N VAL A 77 -1.49 9.84 -10.32
CA VAL A 77 -2.13 9.43 -11.57
C VAL A 77 -1.77 7.99 -11.94
N ALA A 78 -0.48 7.68 -12.10
CA ALA A 78 -0.05 6.40 -12.67
C ALA A 78 -0.31 5.22 -11.72
N ILE A 79 0.14 5.31 -10.46
CA ILE A 79 -0.08 4.24 -9.46
C ILE A 79 -1.57 4.09 -9.11
N PRO A 80 -2.37 5.16 -8.91
CA PRO A 80 -3.81 5.03 -8.72
C PRO A 80 -4.53 4.41 -9.91
N SER A 81 -4.10 4.69 -11.14
CA SER A 81 -4.68 4.06 -12.35
C SER A 81 -4.42 2.55 -12.38
N PHE A 82 -3.20 2.11 -12.02
CA PHE A 82 -2.91 0.68 -11.85
C PHE A 82 -3.78 0.07 -10.74
N HIS A 83 -3.95 0.77 -9.62
CA HIS A 83 -4.81 0.31 -8.53
C HIS A 83 -6.27 0.16 -8.96
N VAL A 84 -6.81 1.13 -9.72
CA VAL A 84 -8.17 1.07 -10.29
C VAL A 84 -8.34 -0.18 -11.15
N ILE A 85 -7.40 -0.47 -12.04
CA ILE A 85 -7.42 -1.70 -12.87
C ILE A 85 -7.44 -2.95 -11.97
N ALA A 86 -6.59 -2.99 -10.93
CA ALA A 86 -6.51 -4.13 -10.03
C ALA A 86 -7.80 -4.37 -9.26
N ILE A 87 -8.43 -3.33 -8.69
CA ILE A 87 -9.70 -3.46 -7.97
C ILE A 87 -10.86 -3.74 -8.91
N THR A 88 -10.84 -3.23 -10.14
CA THR A 88 -11.84 -3.58 -11.18
C THR A 88 -11.82 -5.08 -11.47
N LEU A 89 -10.64 -5.68 -11.62
CA LEU A 89 -10.50 -7.12 -11.81
C LEU A 89 -10.90 -7.88 -10.55
N GLN A 90 -10.46 -7.43 -9.37
CA GLN A 90 -10.86 -8.05 -8.12
C GLN A 90 -12.39 -8.07 -7.98
N TYR A 91 -13.05 -6.94 -8.24
CA TYR A 91 -14.50 -6.84 -8.18
C TYR A 91 -15.14 -7.73 -9.23
N ALA A 92 -14.71 -7.70 -10.50
CA ALA A 92 -15.25 -8.56 -11.56
C ALA A 92 -15.28 -10.05 -11.18
N TYR A 93 -14.24 -10.56 -10.52
CA TYR A 93 -14.10 -11.97 -10.17
C TYR A 93 -14.49 -12.32 -8.73
N GLN A 94 -14.84 -11.34 -7.90
CA GLN A 94 -15.18 -11.57 -6.49
C GLN A 94 -16.41 -12.48 -6.38
N ARG A 95 -16.24 -13.56 -5.59
CA ARG A 95 -17.26 -14.54 -5.27
C ARG A 95 -17.51 -14.59 -3.77
N GLY A 96 -18.79 -14.58 -3.39
CA GLY A 96 -19.18 -14.69 -1.99
C GLY A 96 -19.10 -13.37 -1.23
N PRO A 97 -19.15 -13.43 0.11
CA PRO A 97 -19.36 -12.24 0.94
C PRO A 97 -18.18 -11.29 0.87
N VAL A 98 -18.50 -10.00 0.85
CA VAL A 98 -17.49 -8.93 0.76
C VAL A 98 -17.09 -8.42 2.13
N LEU A 99 -18.07 -8.22 3.01
CA LEU A 99 -17.86 -7.75 4.37
C LEU A 99 -17.30 -8.86 5.26
N LEU A 100 -16.33 -8.50 6.10
CA LEU A 100 -15.74 -9.41 7.07
C LEU A 100 -16.71 -9.61 8.25
N ASN A 101 -17.27 -10.82 8.37
CA ASN A 101 -18.17 -11.20 9.47
C ASN A 101 -17.43 -11.27 10.83
N ASP A 102 -18.17 -11.16 11.94
CA ASP A 102 -17.59 -11.13 13.31
C ASP A 102 -16.82 -12.40 13.69
N LEU A 103 -17.18 -13.55 13.13
CA LEU A 103 -16.41 -14.80 13.27
C LEU A 103 -15.10 -14.76 12.48
N GLY A 104 -15.08 -14.09 11.32
CA GLY A 104 -13.87 -13.83 10.55
C GLY A 104 -12.92 -12.87 11.27
N LYS A 105 -13.50 -11.88 11.97
CA LYS A 105 -12.74 -10.99 12.88
C LYS A 105 -12.10 -11.78 14.02
N LYS A 106 -12.88 -12.62 14.73
CA LYS A 106 -12.38 -13.46 15.85
C LYS A 106 -11.34 -14.49 15.42
N LYS A 107 -11.54 -15.17 14.29
CA LYS A 107 -10.56 -16.15 13.77
C LYS A 107 -9.22 -15.48 13.45
N ARG A 108 -9.25 -14.30 12.81
CA ARG A 108 -8.01 -13.55 12.54
C ARG A 108 -7.34 -13.04 13.81
N SER A 109 -8.08 -12.66 14.84
CA SER A 109 -7.49 -12.35 16.15
C SER A 109 -6.86 -13.58 16.81
N GLN A 110 -7.40 -14.79 16.59
CA GLN A 110 -6.80 -16.03 17.08
C GLN A 110 -5.55 -16.45 16.28
N ASP A 111 -5.57 -16.28 14.94
CA ASP A 111 -4.42 -16.52 14.08
C ASP A 111 -3.24 -15.58 14.45
N TYR A 112 -3.54 -14.35 14.92
CA TYR A 112 -2.53 -13.44 15.50
C TYR A 112 -1.87 -14.08 16.72
N ASN A 113 -2.65 -14.45 17.74
CA ASN A 113 -2.15 -15.06 18.98
C ASN A 113 -1.42 -16.39 18.73
N GLN A 114 -1.87 -17.20 17.78
CA GLN A 114 -1.18 -18.45 17.40
C GLN A 114 0.11 -18.19 16.63
N SER A 115 0.14 -17.21 15.72
CA SER A 115 1.39 -16.84 15.03
C SER A 115 2.41 -16.26 16.00
N GLU A 116 1.97 -15.43 16.96
CA GLU A 116 2.77 -14.86 18.03
C GLU A 116 3.27 -15.95 18.97
N ASN A 117 2.40 -16.89 19.39
CA ASN A 117 2.82 -18.03 20.20
C ASN A 117 3.70 -19.04 19.44
N SER A 118 3.54 -19.23 18.14
CA SER A 118 4.46 -20.07 17.35
C SER A 118 5.82 -19.41 17.14
N LEU A 119 5.86 -18.07 17.19
CA LEU A 119 7.11 -17.31 17.14
C LEU A 119 7.77 -17.25 18.52
N ILE A 120 6.98 -17.22 19.62
CA ILE A 120 7.46 -17.22 21.00
C ILE A 120 7.85 -18.64 21.47
N SER A 121 7.11 -19.69 21.08
CA SER A 121 7.45 -21.08 21.41
C SER A 121 8.69 -21.56 20.68
N ASP A 122 8.97 -21.01 19.49
CA ASP A 122 10.22 -21.23 18.76
C ASP A 122 11.39 -20.39 19.34
N GLU A 123 11.12 -19.49 20.30
CA GLU A 123 12.12 -18.65 20.99
C GLU A 123 12.43 -19.13 22.43
N SER A 124 11.74 -20.15 22.94
CA SER A 124 11.90 -20.61 24.34
C SER A 124 11.95 -22.13 24.51
N GLU A 125 12.79 -22.83 23.75
CA GLU A 125 13.28 -24.16 24.18
C GLU A 125 14.69 -24.04 24.77
N SER A 126 14.76 -23.51 25.99
CA SER A 126 15.74 -23.90 27.01
C SER A 126 15.47 -23.16 28.33
N ALA A 127 14.75 -23.80 29.25
CA ALA A 127 14.97 -23.72 30.70
C ALA A 127 13.91 -24.56 31.43
N ASP A 128 14.33 -25.71 31.95
CA ASP A 128 13.68 -26.37 33.08
C ASP A 128 13.58 -25.41 34.27
N THR A 129 12.41 -25.29 34.91
CA THR A 129 12.30 -25.43 36.38
C THR A 129 10.85 -25.69 36.79
N THR A 130 10.66 -26.73 37.59
CA THR A 130 9.50 -27.07 38.42
C THR A 130 8.97 -25.91 39.27
N CYS A 131 7.65 -25.72 39.32
CA CYS A 131 6.95 -25.52 40.59
C CYS A 131 5.44 -25.80 40.45
N SER A 132 4.94 -26.58 41.40
CA SER A 132 3.56 -26.95 41.64
C SER A 132 2.74 -25.79 42.20
N GLU A 133 1.47 -25.63 41.80
CA GLU A 133 0.38 -25.42 42.77
C GLU A 133 -1.04 -25.55 42.19
N SER A 134 -1.83 -26.28 42.98
CA SER A 134 -3.28 -26.22 43.24
C SER A 134 -4.33 -26.22 42.12
N THR A 135 -5.09 -27.33 42.15
CA THR A 135 -6.37 -27.63 41.50
C THR A 135 -7.51 -26.72 41.97
N GLU A 136 -8.23 -26.09 41.05
CA GLU A 136 -9.62 -25.65 41.28
C GLU A 136 -10.53 -26.10 40.13
N VAL A 137 -11.54 -26.89 40.50
CA VAL A 137 -12.49 -27.55 39.60
C VAL A 137 -13.54 -26.54 39.14
N ILE A 138 -13.37 -26.01 37.92
CA ILE A 138 -14.41 -25.24 37.22
C ILE A 138 -15.15 -26.16 36.25
N LYS A 139 -16.46 -26.33 36.50
CA LYS A 139 -17.40 -27.14 35.72
C LYS A 139 -17.33 -26.76 34.23
N THR A 140 -17.03 -27.75 33.39
CA THR A 140 -16.90 -27.62 31.93
C THR A 140 -18.28 -27.45 31.28
N PRO A 141 -18.52 -26.41 30.46
CA PRO A 141 -19.62 -26.44 29.52
C PRO A 141 -19.23 -27.36 28.35
N LEU A 142 -20.15 -28.25 27.95
CA LEU A 142 -20.03 -29.14 26.79
C LEU A 142 -19.43 -28.41 25.59
N LYS A 143 -18.16 -28.71 25.27
CA LYS A 143 -17.45 -28.17 24.10
C LYS A 143 -18.08 -28.77 22.84
N LEU A 144 -18.90 -27.96 22.15
CA LEU A 144 -19.35 -28.28 20.79
C LEU A 144 -18.12 -28.55 19.91
N ASN A 145 -18.12 -29.65 19.16
CA ASN A 145 -16.99 -30.03 18.31
C ASN A 145 -16.71 -28.94 17.26
N HIS A 146 -15.45 -28.67 16.93
CA HIS A 146 -15.02 -27.64 15.97
C HIS A 146 -15.76 -27.73 14.62
N ASN A 147 -16.01 -28.96 14.15
CA ASN A 147 -16.77 -29.20 12.92
C ASN A 147 -18.25 -28.81 13.03
N GLN A 148 -18.87 -28.98 14.20
CA GLN A 148 -20.25 -28.56 14.47
C GLN A 148 -20.36 -27.03 14.57
N LEU A 149 -19.35 -26.34 15.13
CA LEU A 149 -19.29 -24.88 15.15
C LEU A 149 -19.15 -24.29 13.74
N LEU A 150 -18.33 -24.90 12.89
CA LEU A 150 -18.18 -24.49 11.48
C LEU A 150 -19.48 -24.72 10.69
N GLN A 151 -20.16 -25.86 10.89
CA GLN A 151 -21.45 -26.12 10.24
C GLN A 151 -22.54 -25.16 10.70
N LYS A 152 -22.65 -24.92 12.01
CA LYS A 152 -23.60 -23.95 12.59
C LYS A 152 -23.34 -22.53 12.09
N SER A 153 -22.06 -22.14 11.96
CA SER A 153 -21.66 -20.86 11.37
C SER A 153 -22.08 -20.74 9.90
N LYS A 154 -21.78 -21.75 9.07
CA LYS A 154 -22.18 -21.79 7.66
C LYS A 154 -23.70 -21.70 7.51
N TYR A 155 -24.45 -22.37 8.37
CA TYR A 155 -25.91 -22.30 8.39
C TYR A 155 -26.42 -20.90 8.75
N ILE A 156 -25.90 -20.27 9.81
CA ILE A 156 -26.28 -18.90 10.23
C ILE A 156 -25.95 -17.87 9.14
N ILE A 157 -24.82 -18.01 8.45
CA ILE A 157 -24.45 -17.11 7.35
C ILE A 157 -25.42 -17.30 6.18
N LYS A 158 -25.76 -18.55 5.84
CA LYS A 158 -26.69 -18.86 4.77
C LYS A 158 -28.11 -18.34 5.08
N SER A 159 -28.56 -18.45 6.33
CA SER A 159 -29.88 -17.93 6.75
C SER A 159 -29.91 -16.41 6.76
N LYS A 160 -28.89 -15.73 7.31
CA LYS A 160 -28.79 -14.26 7.29
C LYS A 160 -28.73 -13.71 5.86
N ARG A 161 -28.07 -14.43 4.95
CA ARG A 161 -28.03 -14.07 3.52
C ARG A 161 -29.40 -14.20 2.85
N ARG A 162 -30.15 -15.29 3.11
CA ARG A 162 -31.53 -15.41 2.60
C ARG A 162 -32.39 -14.25 3.09
N LEU A 163 -32.35 -13.97 4.40
CA LEU A 163 -33.08 -12.86 5.00
C LEU A 163 -32.75 -11.49 4.36
N LEU A 164 -31.48 -11.24 3.98
CA LEU A 164 -31.07 -10.00 3.31
C LEU A 164 -31.51 -9.93 1.84
N VAL A 165 -31.63 -11.06 1.15
CA VAL A 165 -32.15 -11.13 -0.22
C VAL A 165 -33.68 -11.00 -0.23
N ASP A 166 -34.34 -11.55 0.78
CA ASP A 166 -35.80 -11.48 0.95
C ASP A 166 -36.28 -10.13 1.53
N SER A 167 -35.34 -9.28 1.97
CA SER A 167 -35.60 -7.90 2.41
C SER A 167 -35.87 -6.98 1.22
N PRO A 168 -36.59 -5.85 1.41
CA PRO A 168 -36.77 -4.84 0.35
C PRO A 168 -35.41 -4.38 -0.19
N SER A 169 -35.41 -3.95 -1.46
CA SER A 169 -34.20 -3.45 -2.12
C SER A 169 -33.56 -2.32 -1.30
N PRO A 170 -32.22 -2.31 -1.16
CA PRO A 170 -31.52 -1.28 -0.41
C PRO A 170 -31.79 0.10 -1.00
N SER A 171 -31.82 1.12 -0.14
CA SER A 171 -32.05 2.49 -0.60
C SER A 171 -30.85 2.98 -1.43
N TRP A 172 -31.06 4.02 -2.23
CA TRP A 172 -29.97 4.63 -3.00
C TRP A 172 -28.85 5.15 -2.09
N GLY A 173 -29.21 5.74 -0.94
CA GLY A 173 -28.22 6.18 0.05
C GLY A 173 -27.37 5.04 0.61
N GLU A 174 -27.98 3.90 0.93
CA GLU A 174 -27.25 2.71 1.40
C GLU A 174 -26.24 2.22 0.35
N ILE A 175 -26.67 2.16 -0.91
CA ILE A 175 -25.80 1.75 -2.03
C ILE A 175 -24.65 2.72 -2.25
N VAL A 176 -24.91 4.03 -2.20
CA VAL A 176 -23.86 5.06 -2.32
C VAL A 176 -22.86 4.93 -1.18
N LYS A 177 -23.32 4.80 0.08
CA LYS A 177 -22.43 4.62 1.24
C LYS A 177 -21.57 3.38 1.12
N PHE A 178 -22.16 2.25 0.75
CA PHE A 178 -21.43 1.00 0.59
C PHE A 178 -20.34 1.11 -0.47
N SER A 179 -20.71 1.62 -1.65
CA SER A 179 -19.80 1.70 -2.81
C SER A 179 -18.67 2.68 -2.55
N SER A 180 -18.97 3.85 -1.98
CA SER A 180 -17.97 4.85 -1.60
C SER A 180 -17.01 4.30 -0.54
N ASN A 181 -17.53 3.71 0.54
CA ASN A 181 -16.69 3.12 1.58
C ASN A 181 -15.81 2.00 1.02
N LEU A 182 -16.31 1.20 0.07
CA LEU A 182 -15.56 0.11 -0.53
C LEU A 182 -14.36 0.61 -1.35
N ILE A 183 -14.50 1.69 -2.10
CA ILE A 183 -13.41 2.25 -2.90
C ILE A 183 -12.45 3.12 -2.08
N THR A 184 -12.91 3.74 -0.97
CA THR A 184 -12.06 4.58 -0.11
C THR A 184 -11.45 3.83 1.06
N SER A 185 -11.85 2.57 1.31
CA SER A 185 -11.45 1.86 2.52
C SER A 185 -9.93 1.70 2.65
N PRO A 186 -9.32 2.26 3.71
CA PRO A 186 -7.89 2.14 3.92
C PRO A 186 -7.52 0.68 4.15
N ARG A 187 -6.74 0.10 3.23
CA ARG A 187 -6.21 -1.29 3.27
C ARG A 187 -7.27 -2.40 3.33
N GLY A 188 -8.55 -2.04 3.15
CA GLY A 188 -9.66 -2.97 3.13
C GLY A 188 -9.93 -3.70 4.45
N LEU A 189 -9.61 -3.11 5.62
CA LEU A 189 -9.72 -3.74 6.96
C LEU A 189 -11.16 -4.14 7.39
N GLN A 190 -12.16 -3.80 6.59
CA GLN A 190 -13.56 -4.20 6.77
C GLN A 190 -13.98 -5.36 5.86
N TYR A 191 -13.13 -5.77 4.92
CA TYR A 191 -13.47 -6.71 3.86
C TYR A 191 -12.74 -8.05 3.98
N VAL A 192 -13.26 -9.07 3.32
CA VAL A 192 -12.74 -10.44 3.38
C VAL A 192 -11.30 -10.57 2.87
N TRP A 193 -10.86 -9.67 1.99
CA TRP A 193 -9.50 -9.64 1.45
C TRP A 193 -8.54 -8.78 2.28
N ALA A 194 -8.94 -8.29 3.45
CA ALA A 194 -7.99 -7.54 4.29
C ALA A 194 -6.75 -8.38 4.60
N PRO A 195 -5.59 -7.74 4.83
CA PRO A 195 -4.41 -8.44 5.30
C PRO A 195 -4.69 -9.26 6.58
N PRO A 196 -3.93 -10.34 6.82
CA PRO A 196 -3.92 -10.98 8.13
C PRO A 196 -3.56 -9.97 9.24
N SER A 197 -4.11 -10.17 10.43
CA SER A 197 -3.90 -9.33 11.62
C SER A 197 -2.43 -9.20 12.02
N TYR A 198 -1.63 -10.25 11.87
CA TYR A 198 -0.18 -10.22 12.16
C TYR A 198 0.63 -9.37 11.16
N VAL A 199 0.06 -9.09 9.99
CA VAL A 199 0.60 -8.18 8.98
C VAL A 199 0.11 -6.76 9.23
N CYS A 200 -1.20 -6.59 9.35
CA CYS A 200 -1.83 -5.30 9.58
C CYS A 200 -3.09 -5.50 10.44
N SER A 201 -2.97 -5.18 11.71
CA SER A 201 -4.08 -5.18 12.66
C SER A 201 -4.77 -3.82 12.67
N ARG A 202 -6.03 -3.80 13.11
CA ARG A 202 -6.73 -2.55 13.39
C ARG A 202 -5.99 -1.76 14.48
N ALA A 203 -5.98 -0.44 14.33
CA ALA A 203 -5.43 0.43 15.36
C ALA A 203 -6.27 0.36 16.65
N PRO A 204 -5.67 0.63 17.82
CA PRO A 204 -6.42 0.89 19.04
C PRO A 204 -7.44 2.00 18.82
N LYS A 205 -8.62 1.90 19.44
CA LYS A 205 -9.65 2.94 19.34
C LYS A 205 -9.16 4.23 20.01
N LYS A 206 -9.27 5.36 19.31
CA LYS A 206 -8.83 6.69 19.77
C LYS A 206 -9.95 7.70 19.65
N SER A 207 -9.92 8.74 20.48
CA SER A 207 -10.77 9.93 20.28
C SER A 207 -10.35 10.67 19.02
N ILE A 208 -11.27 11.42 18.41
CA ILE A 208 -10.98 12.21 17.20
C ILE A 208 -9.88 13.25 17.47
N ALA A 209 -9.90 13.92 18.62
CA ALA A 209 -8.85 14.88 18.99
C ALA A 209 -7.47 14.23 19.07
N LYS A 210 -7.36 13.05 19.70
CA LYS A 210 -6.09 12.31 19.77
C LYS A 210 -5.65 11.85 18.38
N PHE A 211 -6.57 11.39 17.55
CA PHE A 211 -6.27 10.98 16.18
C PHE A 211 -5.73 12.14 15.35
N VAL A 212 -6.39 13.31 15.37
CA VAL A 212 -5.93 14.52 14.68
C VAL A 212 -4.56 14.94 15.18
N TRP A 213 -4.35 14.99 16.49
CA TRP A 213 -3.05 15.30 17.08
C TRP A 213 -1.95 14.37 16.55
N GLU A 214 -2.16 13.06 16.62
CA GLU A 214 -1.19 12.09 16.12
C GLU A 214 -0.93 12.24 14.62
N GLN A 215 -1.95 12.38 13.78
CA GLN A 215 -1.77 12.56 12.33
C GLN A 215 -0.97 13.83 12.03
N THR A 216 -1.29 14.95 12.69
CA THR A 216 -0.58 16.22 12.52
C THR A 216 0.85 16.15 13.03
N SER A 217 1.11 15.55 14.19
CA SER A 217 2.46 15.35 14.70
C SER A 217 3.29 14.48 13.75
N TRP A 218 2.72 13.39 13.24
CA TRP A 218 3.39 12.54 12.25
C TRP A 218 3.68 13.27 10.95
N LEU A 219 2.75 14.10 10.47
CA LEU A 219 2.95 14.94 9.30
C LEU A 219 4.14 15.88 9.51
N ILE A 220 4.19 16.60 10.62
CA ILE A 220 5.27 17.55 10.93
C ILE A 220 6.62 16.83 11.03
N LEU A 221 6.70 15.73 11.79
CA LEU A 221 7.95 15.00 11.98
C LEU A 221 8.48 14.41 10.66
N ASN A 222 7.59 13.85 9.83
CA ASN A 222 8.00 13.33 8.53
C ASN A 222 8.31 14.43 7.52
N GLN A 223 7.68 15.60 7.62
CA GLN A 223 8.02 16.76 6.80
C GLN A 223 9.44 17.27 7.13
N ILE A 224 9.80 17.34 8.42
CA ILE A 224 11.17 17.68 8.83
C ILE A 224 12.16 16.65 8.30
N GLY A 225 11.86 15.35 8.47
CA GLY A 225 12.68 14.27 7.90
C GLY A 225 12.84 14.39 6.39
N LEU A 226 11.73 14.59 5.66
CA LEU A 226 11.74 14.79 4.22
C LEU A 226 12.63 15.96 3.80
N ILE A 227 12.57 17.09 4.51
CA ILE A 227 13.40 18.26 4.22
C ILE A 227 14.88 17.92 4.40
N ILE A 228 15.26 17.28 5.52
CA ILE A 228 16.65 16.89 5.82
C ILE A 228 17.19 15.90 4.77
N GLU A 229 16.38 14.96 4.33
CA GLU A 229 16.80 13.94 3.37
C GLU A 229 16.88 14.54 1.95
N ALA A 230 15.89 15.36 1.55
CA ALA A 230 15.87 16.03 0.26
C ALA A 230 16.99 17.09 0.13
N ALA A 231 17.34 17.72 1.24
CA ALA A 231 18.48 18.63 1.38
C ALA A 231 19.80 18.02 0.89
N PHE A 232 19.98 16.72 1.07
CA PHE A 232 21.13 16.00 0.51
C PHE A 232 20.82 15.41 -0.87
N ALA A 233 19.71 14.68 -1.01
CA ALA A 233 19.47 13.85 -2.18
C ALA A 233 19.26 14.63 -3.48
N VAL A 234 18.57 15.78 -3.40
CA VAL A 234 18.28 16.62 -4.58
C VAL A 234 19.59 17.20 -5.13
N PRO A 235 20.42 17.92 -4.36
CA PRO A 235 21.72 18.39 -4.84
C PRO A 235 22.64 17.26 -5.29
N ALA A 236 22.69 16.16 -4.54
CA ALA A 236 23.50 14.99 -4.88
C ALA A 236 23.18 14.40 -6.25
N THR A 237 21.92 14.50 -6.68
CA THR A 237 21.47 13.96 -7.98
C THR A 237 21.67 14.93 -9.12
N GLN A 238 21.62 16.22 -8.83
CA GLN A 238 21.89 17.27 -9.81
C GLN A 238 23.39 17.48 -10.02
N HIS A 239 24.23 16.99 -9.11
CA HIS A 239 25.68 17.03 -9.24
C HIS A 239 26.16 16.16 -10.42
N PRO A 240 27.06 16.66 -11.30
CA PRO A 240 27.53 15.91 -12.47
C PRO A 240 28.14 14.53 -12.15
N SER A 241 28.84 14.42 -11.02
CA SER A 241 29.44 13.18 -10.52
C SER A 241 28.56 12.44 -9.49
N GLY A 242 27.26 12.76 -9.43
CA GLY A 242 26.29 12.14 -8.53
C GLY A 242 26.60 12.36 -7.04
N PRO A 243 26.10 11.45 -6.16
CA PRO A 243 26.31 11.56 -4.72
C PRO A 243 27.79 11.62 -4.32
N HIS A 244 28.66 10.89 -5.02
CA HIS A 244 30.09 10.90 -4.76
C HIS A 244 30.67 12.32 -4.89
N GLY A 245 30.47 12.96 -6.05
CA GLY A 245 31.00 14.30 -6.28
C GLY A 245 30.41 15.33 -5.34
N TYR A 246 29.11 15.25 -5.05
CA TYR A 246 28.49 16.15 -4.09
C TYR A 246 29.14 16.04 -2.70
N MET A 247 29.41 14.82 -2.24
CA MET A 247 30.11 14.58 -0.97
C MET A 247 31.55 15.11 -0.96
N THR A 248 32.31 14.92 -2.05
CA THR A 248 33.72 15.33 -2.10
C THR A 248 33.93 16.80 -2.40
N GLU A 249 33.18 17.34 -3.36
CA GLU A 249 33.39 18.69 -3.93
C GLU A 249 32.60 19.76 -3.17
N VAL A 250 31.41 19.42 -2.65
CA VAL A 250 30.54 20.38 -1.95
C VAL A 250 30.61 20.20 -0.43
N LEU A 251 30.51 18.97 0.08
CA LEU A 251 30.59 18.71 1.52
C LEU A 251 32.02 18.59 2.05
N GLY A 252 33.03 18.57 1.16
CA GLY A 252 34.45 18.51 1.53
C GLY A 252 34.87 17.20 2.19
N ILE A 253 34.15 16.10 1.96
CA ILE A 253 34.51 14.77 2.48
C ILE A 253 35.74 14.28 1.69
N PRO A 254 36.83 13.85 2.35
CA PRO A 254 38.02 13.37 1.65
C PRO A 254 37.72 12.19 0.72
N ASP A 255 38.18 12.28 -0.52
CA ASP A 255 38.05 11.19 -1.49
C ASP A 255 38.80 9.94 -0.99
N SER A 256 38.16 8.79 -1.11
CA SER A 256 38.71 7.50 -0.72
C SER A 256 38.02 6.38 -1.49
N SER A 257 38.70 5.25 -1.68
CA SER A 257 38.11 4.08 -2.34
C SER A 257 36.85 3.58 -1.63
N LEU A 258 36.77 3.73 -0.30
CA LEU A 258 35.58 3.38 0.46
C LEU A 258 34.41 4.30 0.13
N LEU A 259 34.65 5.61 0.05
CA LEU A 259 33.61 6.59 -0.32
C LEU A 259 33.08 6.32 -1.74
N GLN A 260 33.96 6.01 -2.70
CA GLN A 260 33.58 5.64 -4.07
C GLN A 260 32.68 4.40 -4.12
N ILE A 261 32.93 3.42 -3.26
CA ILE A 261 32.09 2.22 -3.18
C ILE A 261 30.76 2.53 -2.50
N CYS A 262 30.77 3.32 -1.42
CA CYS A 262 29.61 3.54 -0.57
C CYS A 262 28.70 4.67 -1.05
N SER A 263 29.16 5.58 -1.90
CA SER A 263 28.44 6.81 -2.25
C SER A 263 27.07 6.56 -2.85
N ASP A 264 26.98 5.59 -3.74
CA ASP A 264 25.72 5.22 -4.42
C ASP A 264 24.75 4.56 -3.44
N TYR A 265 25.26 3.78 -2.49
CA TYR A 265 24.45 3.17 -1.42
C TYR A 265 23.93 4.22 -0.44
N ILE A 266 24.75 5.23 -0.12
CA ILE A 266 24.33 6.38 0.69
C ILE A 266 23.22 7.12 -0.05
N GLY A 267 23.44 7.49 -1.32
CA GLY A 267 22.42 8.15 -2.14
C GLY A 267 21.11 7.35 -2.21
N LEU A 268 21.20 6.04 -2.43
CA LEU A 268 20.06 5.13 -2.45
C LEU A 268 19.31 5.11 -1.11
N ALA A 269 20.02 5.13 0.02
CA ALA A 269 19.41 5.16 1.35
C ALA A 269 18.60 6.45 1.58
N PHE A 270 19.16 7.61 1.22
CA PHE A 270 18.47 8.90 1.28
C PHE A 270 17.21 8.88 0.40
N TYR A 271 17.30 8.36 -0.83
CA TYR A 271 16.14 8.22 -1.71
C TYR A 271 15.05 7.28 -1.18
N GLY A 272 15.44 6.15 -0.61
CA GLY A 272 14.52 5.25 0.08
C GLY A 272 13.81 5.94 1.25
N SER A 273 14.55 6.74 2.03
CA SER A 273 14.04 7.53 3.16
C SER A 273 13.05 8.61 2.69
N ILE A 274 13.36 9.32 1.60
CA ILE A 274 12.44 10.28 0.95
C ILE A 274 11.12 9.59 0.58
N GLY A 275 11.18 8.41 -0.05
CA GLY A 275 9.98 7.64 -0.38
C GLY A 275 9.15 7.27 0.84
N TYR A 276 9.81 6.86 1.93
CA TYR A 276 9.16 6.56 3.21
C TYR A 276 8.46 7.79 3.81
N HIS A 277 9.15 8.92 3.90
CA HIS A 277 8.60 10.15 4.45
C HIS A 277 7.47 10.70 3.59
N ALA A 278 7.63 10.73 2.26
CA ALA A 278 6.63 11.21 1.32
C ALA A 278 5.32 10.42 1.41
N LEU A 279 5.41 9.08 1.44
CA LEU A 279 4.23 8.22 1.59
C LEU A 279 3.55 8.42 2.94
N THR A 280 4.32 8.64 4.01
CA THR A 280 3.77 8.88 5.36
C THR A 280 3.05 10.23 5.44
N ILE A 281 3.63 11.29 4.87
CA ILE A 281 2.99 12.61 4.76
C ILE A 281 1.71 12.51 3.95
N ALA A 282 1.76 11.89 2.77
CA ALA A 282 0.60 11.72 1.90
C ALA A 282 -0.54 10.97 2.62
N ALA A 283 -0.23 9.89 3.33
CA ALA A 283 -1.22 9.15 4.11
C ALA A 283 -1.81 9.99 5.25
N ALA A 284 -1.00 10.77 5.98
CA ALA A 284 -1.50 11.67 7.01
C ALA A 284 -2.44 12.74 6.43
N CYS A 285 -2.08 13.34 5.30
CA CYS A 285 -2.92 14.30 4.58
C CYS A 285 -4.25 13.66 4.16
N ILE A 286 -4.22 12.47 3.53
CA ILE A 286 -5.42 11.76 3.08
C ILE A 286 -6.33 11.42 4.27
N ASN A 287 -5.76 10.95 5.39
CA ASN A 287 -6.54 10.63 6.59
C ASN A 287 -7.24 11.86 7.19
N LEU A 288 -6.57 13.02 7.19
CA LEU A 288 -7.14 14.28 7.67
C LEU A 288 -8.21 14.82 6.72
N ILE A 289 -8.00 14.72 5.41
CA ILE A 289 -9.00 15.07 4.38
C ILE A 289 -10.22 14.17 4.49
N GLU A 290 -10.02 12.86 4.68
CA GLU A 290 -11.11 11.91 4.85
C GLU A 290 -11.90 12.21 6.14
N LEU A 291 -11.24 12.47 7.26
CA LEU A 291 -11.92 12.90 8.49
C LEU A 291 -12.73 14.18 8.30
N LEU A 292 -12.18 15.17 7.60
CA LEU A 292 -12.87 16.41 7.27
C LEU A 292 -14.11 16.11 6.41
N TRP A 293 -13.96 15.29 5.38
CA TRP A 293 -15.07 14.83 4.53
C TRP A 293 -16.16 14.15 5.35
N TYR A 294 -15.82 13.18 6.21
CA TYR A 294 -16.79 12.50 7.06
C TYR A 294 -17.52 13.49 7.99
N THR A 295 -16.80 14.45 8.55
CA THR A 295 -17.36 15.46 9.46
C THR A 295 -18.32 16.39 8.73
N LEU A 296 -17.94 16.89 7.54
CA LEU A 296 -18.77 17.78 6.73
C LEU A 296 -19.97 17.04 6.14
N ALA A 297 -19.76 15.86 5.55
CA ALA A 297 -20.82 15.05 4.96
C ALA A 297 -21.86 14.63 6.00
N SER A 298 -21.45 14.32 7.23
CA SER A 298 -22.41 14.00 8.31
C SER A 298 -23.26 15.19 8.76
N ARG A 299 -22.82 16.42 8.49
CA ARG A 299 -23.55 17.65 8.86
C ARG A 299 -24.40 18.21 7.72
N LEU A 300 -23.94 18.01 6.48
CA LEU A 300 -24.52 18.64 5.30
C LEU A 300 -25.46 17.71 4.52
N LEU A 301 -25.23 16.40 4.55
CA LEU A 301 -26.05 15.44 3.81
C LEU A 301 -27.25 14.97 4.65
N PRO A 302 -28.39 14.63 4.01
CA PRO A 302 -29.48 13.95 4.69
C PRO A 302 -29.01 12.63 5.33
N ASP A 303 -29.68 12.18 6.38
CA ASP A 303 -29.34 10.94 7.12
C ASP A 303 -29.17 9.72 6.19
N GLU A 304 -29.98 9.66 5.13
CA GLU A 304 -29.90 8.62 4.10
C GLU A 304 -28.54 8.58 3.40
N PHE A 305 -27.84 9.70 3.22
CA PHE A 305 -26.55 9.82 2.52
C PHE A 305 -25.36 10.11 3.44
N ALA A 306 -25.60 10.55 4.68
CA ALA A 306 -24.58 10.84 5.67
C ALA A 306 -23.71 9.59 6.00
N PRO A 307 -22.37 9.68 5.96
CA PRO A 307 -21.51 8.54 6.21
C PRO A 307 -21.66 8.01 7.65
N ALA A 308 -21.25 6.76 7.86
CA ALA A 308 -21.15 6.22 9.21
C ALA A 308 -20.10 7.00 10.02
N PRO A 309 -20.17 6.98 11.37
CA PRO A 309 -19.17 7.62 12.21
C PRO A 309 -17.74 7.17 11.85
N PHE A 310 -16.81 8.12 11.82
CA PHE A 310 -15.40 7.87 11.49
C PHE A 310 -14.77 6.87 12.47
N ASP A 311 -14.34 5.71 11.97
CA ASP A 311 -13.75 4.64 12.78
C ASP A 311 -12.22 4.72 12.76
N THR A 312 -11.65 5.32 13.81
CA THR A 312 -10.19 5.47 13.97
C THR A 312 -9.43 4.14 13.98
N THR A 313 -10.11 3.00 14.22
CA THR A 313 -9.46 1.68 14.22
C THR A 313 -9.07 1.20 12.82
N LEU A 314 -9.61 1.81 11.77
CA LEU A 314 -9.29 1.50 10.36
C LEU A 314 -8.01 2.18 9.87
N TYR A 315 -7.39 3.00 10.71
CA TYR A 315 -6.24 3.84 10.37
C TYR A 315 -4.98 3.46 11.18
N PRO A 316 -4.48 2.20 11.14
CA PRO A 316 -3.16 1.90 11.69
C PRO A 316 -2.06 2.67 10.96
N HIS A 317 -0.86 2.72 11.54
CA HIS A 317 0.31 3.34 10.93
C HIS A 317 0.57 2.74 9.54
N LEU A 318 1.02 3.58 8.60
CA LEU A 318 1.27 3.15 7.23
C LEU A 318 2.42 2.15 7.17
N PHE A 319 3.48 2.42 7.93
CA PHE A 319 4.68 1.60 8.09
C PHE A 319 4.80 1.11 9.53
N ASN A 320 5.55 0.02 9.73
CA ASN A 320 5.82 -0.54 11.04
C ASN A 320 7.32 -0.77 11.21
N TYR A 321 8.03 0.34 11.48
CA TYR A 321 9.47 0.34 11.76
C TYR A 321 10.30 -0.45 10.72
N PRO A 322 10.19 -0.13 9.41
CA PRO A 322 10.85 -0.89 8.34
C PRO A 322 12.37 -0.89 8.49
N ASN A 323 12.95 0.19 8.99
CA ASN A 323 14.40 0.35 9.13
C ASN A 323 15.03 -0.57 10.20
N PHE A 324 14.20 -1.18 11.05
CA PHE A 324 14.63 -2.08 12.12
C PHE A 324 14.37 -3.56 11.78
N LYS A 325 13.93 -3.86 10.55
CA LYS A 325 13.66 -5.24 10.13
C LYS A 325 14.97 -5.92 9.75
N THR A 326 15.17 -7.11 10.32
CA THR A 326 16.40 -7.91 10.16
C THR A 326 16.25 -9.02 9.11
N SER A 327 15.10 -9.04 8.44
CA SER A 327 14.75 -9.99 7.39
C SER A 327 13.99 -9.26 6.29
N ILE A 328 14.27 -9.62 5.03
CA ILE A 328 13.59 -9.15 3.82
C ILE A 328 12.11 -9.56 3.90
N THR A 329 11.83 -10.75 4.42
CA THR A 329 10.46 -11.23 4.68
C THR A 329 9.73 -10.28 5.61
N GLU A 330 10.32 -9.95 6.76
CA GLU A 330 9.69 -9.05 7.74
C GLU A 330 9.55 -7.63 7.21
N PHE A 331 10.55 -7.15 6.46
CA PHE A 331 10.51 -5.86 5.77
C PHE A 331 9.27 -5.76 4.88
N TRP A 332 9.10 -6.64 3.90
CA TRP A 332 7.99 -6.52 2.93
C TRP A 332 6.63 -6.98 3.48
N SER A 333 6.61 -7.91 4.44
CA SER A 333 5.36 -8.47 4.95
C SER A 333 4.76 -7.69 6.11
N ARG A 334 5.59 -7.07 6.97
CA ARG A 334 5.14 -6.39 8.19
C ARG A 334 5.64 -4.95 8.30
N GLY A 335 6.82 -4.63 7.77
CA GLY A 335 7.45 -3.32 7.91
C GLY A 335 6.95 -2.29 6.89
N TRP A 336 6.97 -2.65 5.61
CA TRP A 336 6.51 -1.83 4.49
C TRP A 336 4.99 -1.80 4.42
N HIS A 337 4.45 -0.75 3.81
CA HIS A 337 3.01 -0.54 3.75
C HIS A 337 2.26 -1.68 3.06
N CYS A 338 1.04 -1.97 3.50
CA CYS A 338 0.19 -3.01 2.89
C CYS A 338 -0.91 -2.47 1.96
N VAL A 339 -0.85 -1.19 1.56
CA VAL A 339 -1.86 -0.51 0.73
C VAL A 339 -2.20 -1.31 -0.54
N PHE A 340 -1.18 -1.77 -1.29
CA PHE A 340 -1.36 -2.52 -2.53
C PHE A 340 -1.31 -4.04 -2.35
N ARG A 341 -1.24 -4.54 -1.11
CA ARG A 341 -1.11 -5.98 -0.84
C ARG A 341 -2.22 -6.77 -1.51
N THR A 342 -3.45 -6.28 -1.40
CA THR A 342 -4.62 -6.92 -2.00
C THR A 342 -4.48 -7.07 -3.52
N ASN A 343 -3.96 -6.05 -4.21
CA ASN A 343 -3.70 -6.08 -5.65
C ASN A 343 -2.70 -7.19 -5.98
N PHE A 344 -1.58 -7.23 -5.25
CA PHE A 344 -0.49 -8.19 -5.49
C PHE A 344 -0.90 -9.63 -5.18
N VAL A 345 -1.71 -9.82 -4.12
CA VAL A 345 -2.26 -11.13 -3.77
C VAL A 345 -3.20 -11.63 -4.86
N PHE A 346 -4.14 -10.79 -5.27
CA PHE A 346 -5.16 -11.16 -6.24
C PHE A 346 -4.59 -11.39 -7.66
N LEU A 347 -3.78 -10.46 -8.16
CA LEU A 347 -3.24 -10.51 -9.52
C LEU A 347 -2.01 -11.42 -9.66
N GLY A 348 -1.26 -11.63 -8.58
CA GLY A 348 0.01 -12.33 -8.61
C GLY A 348 0.02 -13.58 -7.74
N SER A 349 -0.14 -13.40 -6.43
CA SER A 349 0.08 -14.48 -5.47
C SER A 349 -0.84 -15.69 -5.65
N GLU A 350 -2.13 -15.45 -5.80
CA GLU A 350 -3.11 -16.49 -6.02
C GLU A 350 -2.94 -17.24 -7.35
N PRO A 351 -2.88 -16.58 -8.53
CA PRO A 351 -2.76 -17.29 -9.80
C PRO A 351 -1.46 -18.09 -9.89
N PHE A 352 -0.32 -17.51 -9.49
CA PHE A 352 0.96 -18.22 -9.53
C PHE A 352 0.99 -19.40 -8.55
N GLY A 353 0.41 -19.24 -7.36
CA GLY A 353 0.24 -20.33 -6.40
C GLY A 353 -0.63 -21.48 -6.95
N ARG A 354 -1.72 -21.16 -7.67
CA ARG A 354 -2.59 -22.16 -8.31
C ARG A 354 -1.85 -22.93 -9.40
N ILE A 355 -1.05 -22.25 -10.23
CA ILE A 355 -0.22 -22.87 -11.26
C ILE A 355 0.79 -23.83 -10.61
N ALA A 356 1.38 -23.44 -9.48
CA ALA A 356 2.38 -24.25 -8.79
C ALA A 356 1.82 -25.40 -7.93
N LYS A 357 0.49 -25.53 -7.82
CA LYS A 357 -0.18 -26.56 -7.00
C LYS A 357 0.29 -28.00 -7.26
N PRO A 358 0.53 -28.45 -8.51
CA PRO A 358 1.03 -29.79 -8.79
C PRO A 358 2.40 -30.10 -8.19
N PHE A 359 3.23 -29.08 -7.92
CA PHE A 359 4.60 -29.22 -7.43
C PHE A 359 4.70 -29.18 -5.89
N GLY A 360 3.57 -29.21 -5.20
CA GLY A 360 3.49 -29.31 -3.75
C GLY A 360 3.58 -27.98 -2.99
N PRO A 361 3.42 -28.01 -1.65
CA PRO A 361 3.19 -26.80 -0.84
C PRO A 361 4.34 -25.79 -0.85
N ARG A 362 5.59 -26.26 -0.96
CA ARG A 362 6.77 -25.39 -1.02
C ARG A 362 6.80 -24.59 -2.32
N ALA A 363 6.55 -25.25 -3.45
CA ALA A 363 6.47 -24.60 -4.75
C ALA A 363 5.32 -23.59 -4.80
N VAL A 364 4.15 -23.93 -4.24
CA VAL A 364 3.02 -23.00 -4.10
C VAL A 364 3.43 -21.74 -3.35
N ARG A 365 4.08 -21.88 -2.18
CA ARG A 365 4.51 -20.74 -1.37
C ARG A 365 5.48 -19.83 -2.13
N LEU A 366 6.50 -20.41 -2.77
CA LEU A 366 7.50 -19.67 -3.53
C LEU A 366 6.89 -18.99 -4.76
N ALA A 367 6.09 -19.70 -5.54
CA ALA A 367 5.42 -19.15 -6.71
C ALA A 367 4.43 -18.03 -6.33
N SER A 368 3.66 -18.22 -5.26
CA SER A 368 2.77 -17.19 -4.71
C SER A 368 3.52 -15.93 -4.30
N MET A 369 4.71 -16.06 -3.72
CA MET A 369 5.53 -14.91 -3.37
C MET A 369 6.12 -14.23 -4.62
N MET A 370 6.70 -15.01 -5.53
CA MET A 370 7.26 -14.48 -6.78
C MET A 370 6.20 -13.78 -7.63
N GLY A 371 4.98 -14.32 -7.68
CA GLY A 371 3.84 -13.68 -8.35
C GLY A 371 3.48 -12.33 -7.72
N ALA A 372 3.48 -12.21 -6.39
CA ALA A 372 3.23 -10.94 -5.72
C ALA A 372 4.34 -9.91 -6.04
N MET A 373 5.60 -10.33 -6.01
CA MET A 373 6.75 -9.47 -6.34
C MET A 373 6.76 -9.05 -7.81
N LEU A 374 6.37 -9.94 -8.72
CA LEU A 374 6.24 -9.62 -10.15
C LEU A 374 5.21 -8.51 -10.38
N ILE A 375 4.01 -8.62 -9.79
CA ILE A 375 2.97 -7.59 -9.93
C ILE A 375 3.41 -6.27 -9.27
N SER A 376 4.12 -6.33 -8.14
CA SER A 376 4.73 -5.14 -7.53
C SER A 376 5.71 -4.48 -8.50
N GLY A 377 6.61 -5.26 -9.09
CA GLY A 377 7.55 -4.80 -10.12
C GLY A 377 6.87 -4.12 -11.30
N LEU A 378 5.89 -4.80 -11.91
CA LEU A 378 5.13 -4.29 -13.04
C LEU A 378 4.33 -3.02 -12.70
N MET A 379 3.86 -2.86 -11.47
CA MET A 379 3.24 -1.62 -11.02
C MET A 379 4.24 -0.45 -11.03
N HIS A 380 5.48 -0.69 -10.59
CA HIS A 380 6.52 0.33 -10.62
C HIS A 380 7.00 0.64 -12.05
N GLU A 381 7.09 -0.36 -12.93
CA GLU A 381 7.32 -0.16 -14.37
C GLU A 381 6.21 0.68 -15.00
N TRP A 382 4.95 0.30 -14.75
CA TRP A 382 3.79 1.06 -15.22
C TRP A 382 3.91 2.54 -14.82
N GLY A 383 4.17 2.79 -13.54
CA GLY A 383 4.36 4.14 -13.03
C GLY A 383 5.42 4.91 -13.82
N THR A 384 6.60 4.33 -13.99
CA THR A 384 7.72 5.02 -14.64
C THR A 384 7.55 5.19 -16.15
N ILE A 385 6.95 4.22 -16.84
CA ILE A 385 6.67 4.29 -18.29
C ILE A 385 5.80 5.50 -18.60
N PHE A 386 4.73 5.69 -17.82
CA PHE A 386 3.76 6.73 -18.12
C PHE A 386 4.23 8.13 -17.72
N VAL A 387 4.99 8.27 -16.63
CA VAL A 387 5.52 9.60 -16.23
C VAL A 387 6.69 10.05 -17.08
N ALA A 388 7.54 9.12 -17.54
CA ALA A 388 8.70 9.43 -18.37
C ALA A 388 8.40 9.34 -19.88
N ASN A 389 7.23 8.80 -20.25
CA ASN A 389 6.87 8.45 -21.62
C ASN A 389 7.94 7.61 -22.35
N ARG A 390 8.58 6.69 -21.60
CA ARG A 390 9.72 5.88 -22.06
C ARG A 390 9.69 4.49 -21.43
N ILE A 391 9.93 3.46 -22.23
CA ILE A 391 10.00 2.07 -21.76
C ILE A 391 11.41 1.76 -21.24
N ASP A 392 11.51 1.10 -20.08
CA ASP A 392 12.76 0.47 -19.65
C ASP A 392 12.77 -0.96 -20.19
N TRP A 393 13.59 -1.23 -21.19
CA TRP A 393 13.68 -2.56 -21.78
C TRP A 393 14.46 -3.56 -20.89
N ASN A 394 15.20 -3.07 -19.89
CA ASN A 394 15.87 -3.92 -18.90
C ASN A 394 14.94 -4.31 -17.74
N PHE A 395 13.78 -3.63 -17.62
CA PHE A 395 12.81 -3.83 -16.55
C PHE A 395 13.45 -3.83 -15.16
N GLU A 396 14.30 -2.85 -14.86
CA GLU A 396 15.10 -2.81 -13.63
C GLU A 396 14.22 -2.69 -12.38
N ALA A 397 13.04 -2.05 -12.46
CA ALA A 397 12.10 -2.06 -11.35
C ALA A 397 11.54 -3.45 -11.12
N THR A 398 11.10 -4.14 -12.17
CA THR A 398 10.62 -5.51 -12.04
C THR A 398 11.69 -6.45 -11.50
N ARG A 399 12.93 -6.31 -11.99
CA ARG A 399 14.08 -7.06 -11.52
C ARG A 399 14.33 -6.83 -10.04
N PHE A 400 14.37 -5.57 -9.58
CA PHE A 400 14.52 -5.24 -8.16
C PHE A 400 13.51 -5.98 -7.27
N PHE A 401 12.21 -5.88 -7.58
CA PHE A 401 11.17 -6.51 -6.77
C PHE A 401 11.23 -8.05 -6.83
N LEU A 402 11.48 -8.64 -8.01
CA LEU A 402 11.69 -10.09 -8.13
C LEU A 402 12.85 -10.57 -7.26
N MET A 403 13.94 -9.81 -7.20
CA MET A 403 15.09 -10.14 -6.36
C MET A 403 14.80 -10.00 -4.87
N MET A 404 13.85 -9.17 -4.45
CA MET A 404 13.34 -9.23 -3.07
C MET A 404 12.65 -10.57 -2.79
N GLY A 405 11.89 -11.10 -3.76
CA GLY A 405 11.31 -12.43 -3.69
C GLY A 405 12.37 -13.54 -3.59
N VAL A 406 13.44 -13.45 -4.37
CA VAL A 406 14.58 -14.37 -4.25
C VAL A 406 15.23 -14.27 -2.88
N GLY A 407 15.43 -13.06 -2.34
CA GLY A 407 15.95 -12.85 -0.99
C GLY A 407 15.11 -13.56 0.08
N VAL A 408 13.78 -13.45 0.01
CA VAL A 408 12.87 -14.18 0.90
C VAL A 408 12.95 -15.70 0.70
N ALA A 409 13.10 -16.17 -0.55
CA ALA A 409 13.27 -17.59 -0.82
C ALA A 409 14.55 -18.14 -0.17
N ILE A 410 15.66 -17.39 -0.25
CA ILE A 410 16.92 -17.71 0.41
C ILE A 410 16.73 -17.77 1.92
N GLU A 411 16.11 -16.76 2.54
CA GLU A 411 15.80 -16.75 3.97
C GLU A 411 14.99 -17.98 4.39
N SER A 412 13.98 -18.34 3.59
CA SER A 412 13.13 -19.51 3.86
C SER A 412 13.91 -20.81 3.73
N ILE A 413 14.80 -20.95 2.75
CA ILE A 413 15.61 -22.15 2.55
C ILE A 413 16.59 -22.29 3.72
N LEU A 414 17.38 -21.26 4.01
CA LEU A 414 18.36 -21.27 5.11
C LEU A 414 17.71 -21.61 6.45
N LYS A 415 16.53 -21.02 6.74
CA LYS A 415 15.79 -21.36 7.96
C LYS A 415 15.35 -22.82 7.98
N THR A 416 14.85 -23.35 6.87
CA THR A 416 14.29 -24.72 6.83
C THR A 416 15.34 -25.82 6.70
N THR A 417 16.49 -25.55 6.09
CA THR A 417 17.54 -26.55 5.84
C THR A 417 18.68 -26.48 6.83
N LEU A 418 19.06 -25.28 7.28
CA LEU A 418 20.21 -25.05 8.15
C LEU A 418 19.81 -24.57 9.55
N GLY A 419 18.52 -24.32 9.81
CA GLY A 419 18.05 -23.69 11.06
C GLY A 419 18.52 -22.24 11.22
N PHE A 420 19.14 -21.66 10.18
CA PHE A 420 19.75 -20.34 10.26
C PHE A 420 18.72 -19.25 9.98
N LYS A 421 18.64 -18.26 10.87
CA LYS A 421 17.79 -17.08 10.74
C LYS A 421 18.65 -15.83 10.79
N PHE A 422 18.52 -14.98 9.78
CA PHE A 422 19.06 -13.62 9.84
C PHE A 422 18.37 -12.85 10.97
N SER A 423 19.16 -12.33 11.91
CA SER A 423 18.68 -11.59 13.08
C SER A 423 19.71 -10.57 13.55
N GLY A 424 19.27 -9.64 14.39
CA GLY A 424 20.12 -8.58 14.96
C GLY A 424 20.89 -7.79 13.89
N VAL A 425 22.14 -7.46 14.20
CA VAL A 425 23.01 -6.68 13.31
C VAL A 425 23.29 -7.41 11.99
N LEU A 426 23.49 -8.73 12.03
CA LEU A 426 23.73 -9.52 10.83
C LEU A 426 22.54 -9.50 9.87
N GLY A 427 21.32 -9.56 10.41
CA GLY A 427 20.11 -9.44 9.62
C GLY A 427 19.91 -8.04 9.04
N ASN A 428 20.24 -6.99 9.78
CA ASN A 428 20.25 -5.63 9.23
C ASN A 428 21.23 -5.51 8.05
N ILE A 429 22.47 -6.00 8.23
CA ILE A 429 23.48 -6.02 7.15
C ILE A 429 22.92 -6.78 5.94
N TRP A 430 22.36 -7.98 6.15
CA TRP A 430 21.76 -8.77 5.09
C TRP A 430 20.67 -7.99 4.32
N VAL A 431 19.70 -7.40 5.02
CA VAL A 431 18.62 -6.64 4.39
C VAL A 431 19.17 -5.46 3.60
N PHE A 432 19.97 -4.59 4.22
CA PHE A 432 20.41 -3.36 3.57
C PHE A 432 21.47 -3.59 2.49
N SER A 433 22.33 -4.60 2.62
CA SER A 433 23.25 -4.99 1.54
C SER A 433 22.48 -5.57 0.35
N TRP A 434 21.44 -6.37 0.58
CA TRP A 434 20.59 -6.89 -0.50
C TRP A 434 19.83 -5.78 -1.23
N PHE A 435 19.26 -4.84 -0.48
CA PHE A 435 18.62 -3.65 -1.02
C PHE A 435 19.59 -2.78 -1.79
N GLY A 436 20.80 -2.56 -1.24
CA GLY A 436 21.86 -1.81 -1.88
C GLY A 436 22.22 -2.38 -3.25
N PHE A 437 22.54 -3.67 -3.28
CA PHE A 437 22.99 -4.34 -4.49
C PHE A 437 21.93 -4.32 -5.61
N TRP A 438 20.68 -4.63 -5.29
CA TRP A 438 19.60 -4.68 -6.29
C TRP A 438 18.92 -3.34 -6.55
N GLY A 439 18.99 -2.40 -5.60
CA GLY A 439 18.32 -1.10 -5.66
C GLY A 439 19.07 -0.08 -6.51
N ASN A 440 20.39 -0.21 -6.63
CA ASN A 440 21.20 0.73 -7.42
C ASN A 440 20.80 0.80 -8.91
N PRO A 441 20.69 -0.32 -9.67
CA PRO A 441 20.23 -0.27 -11.05
C PRO A 441 18.83 0.34 -11.21
N PHE A 442 17.91 -0.04 -10.31
CA PHE A 442 16.55 0.50 -10.26
C PHE A 442 16.55 2.01 -10.03
N MET A 443 17.33 2.49 -9.06
CA MET A 443 17.40 3.92 -8.74
C MET A 443 18.01 4.70 -9.89
N LYS A 444 19.05 4.19 -10.54
CA LYS A 444 19.65 4.84 -11.72
C LYS A 444 18.62 5.11 -12.81
N VAL A 445 17.78 4.13 -13.14
CA VAL A 445 16.69 4.31 -14.12
C VAL A 445 15.69 5.38 -13.68
N TRP A 446 15.42 5.51 -12.38
CA TRP A 446 14.53 6.54 -11.84
C TRP A 446 15.15 7.94 -11.95
N LEU A 447 16.42 8.08 -11.59
CA LEU A 447 17.15 9.35 -11.70
C LEU A 447 17.26 9.79 -13.17
N ASP A 448 17.59 8.86 -14.08
CA ASP A 448 17.64 9.11 -15.53
C ASP A 448 16.28 9.57 -16.11
N ARG A 449 15.19 9.30 -15.41
CA ARG A 449 13.81 9.69 -15.77
C ARG A 449 13.35 10.99 -15.10
N GLY A 450 14.22 11.66 -14.34
CA GLY A 450 13.95 12.95 -13.72
C GLY A 450 13.62 12.87 -12.23
N VAL A 451 13.58 11.69 -11.61
CA VAL A 451 13.37 11.62 -10.15
C VAL A 451 14.50 12.37 -9.44
N GLY A 452 14.16 13.38 -8.64
CA GLY A 452 15.13 14.24 -7.93
C GLY A 452 15.55 15.50 -8.70
N SER A 453 15.20 15.62 -9.97
CA SER A 453 15.47 16.80 -10.81
C SER A 453 14.23 17.40 -11.46
N SER A 454 13.09 16.70 -11.41
CA SER A 454 11.84 17.10 -12.05
C SER A 454 11.28 18.42 -11.56
N GLY A 455 11.50 19.47 -12.34
CA GLY A 455 11.01 20.83 -12.09
C GLY A 455 11.54 21.48 -10.82
N ILE A 456 12.57 20.90 -10.20
CA ILE A 456 13.27 21.46 -9.04
C ILE A 456 14.56 22.08 -9.58
N THR A 457 14.44 23.34 -10.00
CA THR A 457 15.51 24.16 -10.60
C THR A 457 16.19 25.08 -9.59
N CYS A 458 15.64 25.18 -8.38
CA CYS A 458 16.22 25.91 -7.26
C CYS A 458 17.69 25.50 -7.05
N PRO A 459 18.59 26.42 -6.62
CA PRO A 459 20.00 26.11 -6.47
C PRO A 459 20.22 24.85 -5.63
N CYS A 460 21.35 24.18 -5.87
CA CYS A 460 21.82 23.03 -5.10
C CYS A 460 21.90 23.29 -3.58
N GLU A 461 21.75 24.54 -3.15
CA GLU A 461 21.81 24.96 -1.76
C GLU A 461 20.39 25.19 -1.19
N ILE A 462 20.07 24.45 -0.12
CA ILE A 462 18.79 24.54 0.62
C ILE A 462 18.49 25.96 1.09
N THR A 463 19.52 26.77 1.34
CA THR A 463 19.41 28.16 1.78
C THR A 463 18.64 29.04 0.80
N ASP A 464 18.64 28.67 -0.48
CA ASP A 464 17.95 29.40 -1.54
C ASP A 464 16.53 28.90 -1.78
N TRP A 465 16.09 27.85 -1.07
CA TRP A 465 14.74 27.34 -1.22
C TRP A 465 13.71 28.33 -0.68
N PRO A 466 12.61 28.60 -1.41
CA PRO A 466 11.55 29.45 -0.90
C PRO A 466 10.91 28.81 0.34
N LEU A 467 10.45 29.64 1.28
CA LEU A 467 9.78 29.21 2.52
C LEU A 467 8.65 28.21 2.25
N ALA A 468 7.96 28.35 1.12
CA ALA A 468 6.93 27.44 0.64
C ALA A 468 7.36 25.96 0.59
N ARG A 469 8.61 25.67 0.21
CA ARG A 469 9.14 24.29 0.16
C ARG A 469 9.21 23.64 1.53
N PHE A 470 9.34 24.43 2.59
CA PHE A 470 9.39 23.94 3.97
C PHE A 470 7.99 23.75 4.55
N LEU A 471 7.08 24.71 4.28
CA LEU A 471 5.76 24.77 4.91
C LEU A 471 4.70 23.92 4.21
N VAL A 472 4.77 23.78 2.89
CA VAL A 472 3.79 22.99 2.13
C VAL A 472 4.12 21.50 2.29
N PRO A 473 3.16 20.64 2.68
CA PRO A 473 3.38 19.19 2.73
C PRO A 473 3.91 18.67 1.39
N LEU A 474 4.97 17.85 1.43
CA LEU A 474 5.70 17.38 0.24
C LEU A 474 6.42 18.47 -0.56
N GLY A 475 6.51 19.69 -0.04
CA GLY A 475 7.11 20.85 -0.70
C GLY A 475 8.49 20.60 -1.35
N PRO A 476 9.43 19.85 -0.74
CA PRO A 476 10.71 19.55 -1.38
C PRO A 476 10.61 18.77 -2.69
N LEU A 477 9.50 18.06 -2.92
CA LEU A 477 9.25 17.22 -4.10
C LEU A 477 8.36 17.90 -5.15
N LEU A 478 7.93 19.13 -4.89
CA LEU A 478 7.10 19.91 -5.81
C LEU A 478 7.97 20.75 -6.77
N PRO A 479 7.55 20.93 -8.02
CA PRO A 479 8.27 21.76 -8.96
C PRO A 479 8.15 23.25 -8.62
N ASP A 480 9.16 24.04 -9.00
CA ASP A 480 9.22 25.48 -8.74
C ASP A 480 8.01 26.24 -9.31
N SER A 481 7.44 25.74 -10.41
CA SER A 481 6.24 26.30 -11.02
C SER A 481 5.04 26.34 -10.07
N VAL A 482 4.95 25.41 -9.09
CA VAL A 482 3.88 25.40 -8.08
C VAL A 482 4.01 26.58 -7.12
N PHE A 483 5.23 27.03 -6.85
CA PHE A 483 5.52 28.07 -5.87
C PHE A 483 5.53 29.49 -6.46
N LYS A 484 5.53 29.65 -7.80
CA LYS A 484 5.51 30.96 -8.47
C LYS A 484 4.35 31.88 -8.05
N HIS A 485 3.27 31.32 -7.51
CA HIS A 485 2.07 32.04 -7.08
C HIS A 485 1.84 32.02 -5.57
N VAL A 486 2.75 31.42 -4.81
CA VAL A 486 2.64 31.29 -3.35
C VAL A 486 3.56 32.33 -2.71
N THR A 487 3.04 33.56 -2.55
CA THR A 487 3.71 34.62 -1.77
C THR A 487 3.43 34.39 -0.28
N PHE A 488 4.48 34.18 0.50
CA PHE A 488 4.42 34.16 1.97
C PHE A 488 4.91 35.48 2.55
#